data_AF-A0A7S2AB29-F1
#
_entry.id   AF-A0A7S2AB29-F1
#
_cell.length_a   1.000
_cell.length_b   1.000
_cell.length_c   1.000
_cell.angle_alpha   90.00
_cell.angle_beta   90.00
_cell.angle_gamma   90.00
#
_symmetry.space_group_name_H-M   'P 1'
#
loop_
_entity.id
_entity.type
_entity.pdbx_description
1 polymer ?
#
loop_
_entity_poly.entity_id
_entity_poly.type
_entity_poly.pdbx_seq_one_letter_code
_entity_poly.pdbx_strand_id
1 'polypeptide(L)'
;GAPSRGGAVASRKPRARAGKDVVSHGGGGAAAASTTSTSSSSSSRFSFSVASYNVWFGPPHPSARMERIASILSTSAPSKPIFVGLQEVTPPLSRSLFPLLRSEGYETVSQDIPENSYGCSVAVLTCAVGGAEIIASGFLPYSRTIMGRGLVWVHAKLGGTGNDSREVLFGTTHLESFMRNYPRPGQTYDGAKERESQILEAKDFVQSFMSKRAGIKAAFITGDLNWDDERKRSAGIDRPLLSVLDGDGRDSKWVDAWREAWPNAEGYTYDSRVNPMLRGNLRRRFDRCLACLPRELHVKEAQLLGKDPLNGLTWQKEKQRWGR
;
A
#
# COMPACT_ATOMS: atom_id res chain seq x y z
N GLY A 1 67.11 -31.73 10.52
CA GLY A 1 66.46 -30.70 9.70
C GLY A 1 65.86 -29.65 10.62
N ALA A 2 66.38 -28.43 10.55
CA ALA A 2 65.77 -27.23 11.13
C ALA A 2 64.86 -26.56 10.04
N PRO A 3 64.23 -25.39 10.27
CA PRO A 3 62.84 -25.28 10.71
C PRO A 3 62.03 -24.23 9.91
N SER A 4 60.97 -23.68 10.53
CA SER A 4 60.31 -22.37 10.28
C SER A 4 59.00 -22.42 9.47
N ARG A 5 58.01 -21.53 9.63
CA ARG A 5 57.43 -20.68 10.70
C ARG A 5 56.35 -19.84 9.98
N GLY A 6 55.32 -19.40 10.70
CA GLY A 6 54.52 -18.21 10.35
C GLY A 6 53.07 -18.52 9.98
N GLY A 7 52.06 -17.82 10.47
CA GLY A 7 52.04 -16.67 11.37
C GLY A 7 50.61 -16.15 11.44
N ALA A 8 50.04 -16.10 12.64
CA ALA A 8 48.81 -15.39 12.95
C ALA A 8 49.12 -13.91 13.14
N VAL A 9 48.33 -13.01 12.53
CA VAL A 9 48.39 -11.57 12.80
C VAL A 9 47.07 -11.11 13.40
N ALA A 10 47.16 -10.67 14.64
CA ALA A 10 46.14 -9.92 15.35
C ALA A 10 46.16 -8.46 14.90
N SER A 11 45.00 -7.90 14.56
CA SER A 11 44.83 -6.47 14.33
C SER A 11 44.40 -5.76 15.62
N ARG A 12 45.24 -4.81 16.05
CA ARG A 12 45.07 -3.95 17.22
C ARG A 12 44.12 -2.79 16.94
N LYS A 13 43.31 -2.44 17.94
CA LYS A 13 42.59 -1.16 18.10
C LYS A 13 43.55 0.03 18.15
N PRO A 14 43.19 1.21 17.65
CA PRO A 14 43.73 2.47 18.13
C PRO A 14 42.90 3.01 19.30
N ARG A 15 43.63 3.76 20.12
CA ARG A 15 43.38 4.16 21.49
C ARG A 15 42.92 5.62 21.49
N ALA A 16 41.90 5.93 22.30
CA ALA A 16 41.52 7.29 22.63
C ALA A 16 42.67 8.03 23.33
N ARG A 17 42.84 9.32 23.03
CA ARG A 17 43.56 10.24 23.91
C ARG A 17 42.84 11.59 23.92
N ALA A 18 42.31 11.91 25.09
CA ALA A 18 41.88 13.23 25.48
C ALA A 18 43.09 14.17 25.65
N GLY A 19 42.89 15.43 25.31
CA GLY A 19 43.77 16.54 25.62
C GLY A 19 42.91 17.79 25.79
N LYS A 20 43.00 18.37 26.98
CA LYS A 20 42.23 19.48 27.54
C LYS A 20 42.96 20.82 27.31
N ASP A 21 42.21 21.89 27.56
CA ASP A 21 42.63 23.30 27.83
C ASP A 21 42.97 24.12 26.56
N VAL A 22 42.57 25.38 26.37
CA VAL A 22 42.67 26.56 27.25
C VAL A 22 41.66 27.66 26.82
N VAL A 23 41.29 28.49 27.81
CA VAL A 23 40.42 29.68 27.80
C VAL A 23 41.09 30.95 27.22
N SER A 24 40.34 31.83 26.53
CA SER A 24 40.35 33.33 26.64
C SER A 24 39.43 33.93 25.55
N HIS A 25 38.37 34.68 25.85
CA HIS A 25 38.24 36.11 26.25
C HIS A 25 38.67 37.16 25.21
N GLY A 26 37.70 38.00 24.81
CA GLY A 26 37.81 39.19 23.95
C GLY A 26 36.80 39.10 22.80
N GLY A 27 35.72 39.88 22.69
CA GLY A 27 35.54 41.29 23.03
C GLY A 27 35.70 42.13 21.75
N GLY A 28 34.61 42.57 21.12
CA GLY A 28 34.65 43.51 20.00
C GLY A 28 33.48 43.37 19.03
N GLY A 29 32.51 44.28 19.12
CA GLY A 29 31.38 44.35 18.21
C GLY A 29 31.74 44.90 16.83
N ALA A 30 30.97 44.46 15.84
CA ALA A 30 30.75 45.18 14.60
C ALA A 30 29.32 44.86 14.13
N ALA A 31 28.53 45.92 13.97
CA ALA A 31 27.18 45.85 13.46
C ALA A 31 27.17 45.28 12.04
N ALA A 32 26.46 44.18 11.83
CA ALA A 32 26.11 43.70 10.51
C ALA A 32 24.60 43.87 10.35
N ALA A 33 24.23 44.64 9.32
CA ALA A 33 22.87 44.92 8.92
C ALA A 33 22.02 43.64 8.91
N SER A 34 20.91 43.65 9.66
CA SER A 34 19.89 42.62 9.54
C SER A 34 19.18 42.84 8.21
N THR A 35 19.71 42.22 7.16
CA THR A 35 18.96 42.02 5.93
C THR A 35 17.72 41.23 6.30
N THR A 36 16.57 41.91 6.29
CA THR A 36 15.25 41.33 6.42
C THR A 36 15.14 40.25 5.35
N SER A 37 15.35 39.00 5.74
CA SER A 37 15.10 37.86 4.88
C SER A 37 13.60 37.85 4.64
N THR A 38 13.25 38.23 3.42
CA THR A 38 11.94 38.07 2.81
C THR A 38 11.42 36.71 3.22
N SER A 39 10.33 36.71 3.99
CA SER A 39 9.56 35.50 4.29
C SER A 39 9.15 34.90 2.96
N SER A 40 9.95 33.94 2.48
CA SER A 40 9.54 33.08 1.37
C SER A 40 8.22 32.48 1.79
N SER A 41 7.14 32.90 1.12
CA SER A 41 5.84 32.28 1.28
C SER A 41 6.04 30.82 0.92
N SER A 42 6.13 29.96 1.94
CA SER A 42 6.15 28.53 1.74
C SER A 42 4.82 28.19 1.08
N SER A 43 4.79 28.07 -0.25
CA SER A 43 3.63 27.50 -0.90
C SER A 43 3.47 26.13 -0.25
N SER A 44 2.37 25.93 0.48
CA SER A 44 2.13 24.68 1.18
C SER A 44 2.12 23.59 0.11
N ARG A 45 3.18 22.77 0.06
CA ARG A 45 3.26 21.66 -0.88
C ARG A 45 2.06 20.75 -0.60
N PHE A 46 1.19 20.62 -1.59
CA PHE A 46 0.02 19.79 -1.49
C PHE A 46 0.43 18.33 -1.37
N SER A 47 -0.07 17.66 -0.34
CA SER A 47 0.13 16.24 -0.10
C SER A 47 -1.19 15.60 0.26
N PHE A 48 -1.40 14.36 -0.15
CA PHE A 48 -2.56 13.56 0.22
C PHE A 48 -2.12 12.12 0.47
N SER A 49 -2.98 11.35 1.13
CA SER A 49 -2.74 9.95 1.45
C SER A 49 -3.72 9.05 0.71
N VAL A 50 -3.28 7.83 0.40
CA VAL A 50 -4.12 6.74 -0.10
C VAL A 50 -3.90 5.49 0.76
N ALA A 51 -4.87 4.58 0.77
CA ALA A 51 -4.77 3.34 1.52
C ALA A 51 -5.32 2.15 0.73
N SER A 52 -4.90 0.95 1.11
CA SER A 52 -5.47 -0.32 0.66
C SER A 52 -5.71 -1.21 1.86
N TYR A 53 -6.82 -1.94 1.88
CA TYR A 53 -7.19 -2.81 2.99
C TYR A 53 -8.05 -3.99 2.50
N ASN A 54 -7.50 -5.21 2.49
CA ASN A 54 -8.30 -6.43 2.39
C ASN A 54 -9.07 -6.62 3.71
N VAL A 55 -10.40 -6.47 3.67
CA VAL A 55 -11.21 -6.42 4.90
C VAL A 55 -11.46 -7.81 5.49
N TRP A 56 -11.11 -8.88 4.77
CA TRP A 56 -11.28 -10.30 5.12
C TRP A 56 -12.71 -10.66 5.51
N PHE A 57 -13.39 -11.51 4.75
CA PHE A 57 -14.79 -11.86 5.07
C PHE A 57 -14.97 -13.00 6.06
N GLY A 58 -13.90 -13.73 6.39
CA GLY A 58 -13.97 -14.85 7.31
C GLY A 58 -14.15 -14.44 8.79
N PRO A 59 -14.39 -15.43 9.68
CA PRO A 59 -14.34 -15.19 11.12
C PRO A 59 -12.93 -14.75 11.56
N PRO A 60 -12.79 -14.11 12.74
CA PRO A 60 -13.82 -13.79 13.74
C PRO A 60 -14.43 -12.38 13.62
N HIS A 61 -15.52 -12.14 14.36
CA HIS A 61 -16.05 -10.81 14.72
C HIS A 61 -16.20 -9.81 13.55
N PRO A 62 -16.93 -10.15 12.47
CA PRO A 62 -17.01 -9.31 11.28
C PRO A 62 -17.47 -7.87 11.58
N SER A 63 -18.51 -7.67 12.40
CA SER A 63 -19.03 -6.34 12.73
C SER A 63 -17.99 -5.47 13.46
N ALA A 64 -17.40 -5.98 14.54
CA ALA A 64 -16.38 -5.24 15.30
C ALA A 64 -15.13 -4.94 14.46
N ARG A 65 -14.78 -5.82 13.50
CA ARG A 65 -13.70 -5.54 12.54
C ARG A 65 -14.07 -4.38 11.61
N MET A 66 -15.29 -4.33 11.09
CA MET A 66 -15.71 -3.23 10.21
C MET A 66 -15.72 -1.87 10.96
N GLU A 67 -16.22 -1.86 12.20
CA GLU A 67 -16.15 -0.69 13.09
C GLU A 67 -14.71 -0.21 13.30
N ARG A 68 -13.80 -1.13 13.61
CA ARG A 68 -12.40 -0.77 13.80
C ARG A 68 -11.74 -0.28 12.50
N ILE A 69 -12.02 -0.90 11.36
CA ILE A 69 -11.48 -0.46 10.06
C ILE A 69 -11.92 0.97 9.76
N ALA A 70 -13.21 1.29 9.90
CA ALA A 70 -13.71 2.65 9.70
C ALA A 70 -13.03 3.66 10.65
N SER A 71 -12.88 3.29 11.93
CA SER A 71 -12.17 4.11 12.91
C SER A 71 -10.70 4.33 12.53
N ILE A 72 -9.97 3.28 12.14
CA ILE A 72 -8.56 3.39 11.73
C ILE A 72 -8.42 4.36 10.54
N LEU A 73 -9.24 4.21 9.51
CA LEU A 73 -9.17 5.07 8.31
C LEU A 73 -9.45 6.54 8.66
N SER A 74 -10.30 6.77 9.65
CA SER A 74 -10.71 8.10 10.09
C SER A 74 -9.70 8.78 11.03
N THR A 75 -8.93 8.01 11.79
CA THR A 75 -7.91 8.53 12.70
C THR A 75 -6.49 8.31 12.17
N SER A 76 -6.33 7.90 10.91
CA SER A 76 -5.02 7.65 10.32
C SER A 76 -4.20 8.93 10.26
N ALA A 77 -3.00 8.89 10.83
CA ALA A 77 -2.01 9.95 10.71
C ALA A 77 -1.18 9.80 9.42
N PRO A 78 -0.69 10.90 8.82
CA PRO A 78 -0.86 12.29 9.23
C PRO A 78 -2.21 12.91 8.83
N SER A 79 -2.98 12.24 7.96
CA SER A 79 -4.30 12.67 7.51
C SER A 79 -5.14 11.48 7.05
N LYS A 80 -6.47 11.63 7.10
CA LYS A 80 -7.41 10.67 6.50
C LYS A 80 -7.02 10.41 5.03
N PRO A 81 -6.92 9.14 4.58
CA PRO A 81 -6.68 8.83 3.18
C PRO A 81 -7.81 9.38 2.32
N ILE A 82 -7.49 10.07 1.23
CA ILE A 82 -8.50 10.55 0.27
C ILE A 82 -9.12 9.37 -0.47
N PHE A 83 -8.30 8.38 -0.83
CA PHE A 83 -8.75 7.18 -1.52
C PHE A 83 -8.39 5.94 -0.71
N VAL A 84 -9.34 5.02 -0.55
CA VAL A 84 -9.15 3.73 0.11
C VAL A 84 -9.64 2.63 -0.81
N GLY A 85 -8.75 1.71 -1.18
CA GLY A 85 -9.11 0.47 -1.86
C GLY A 85 -9.47 -0.61 -0.85
N LEU A 86 -10.66 -1.20 -0.99
CA LEU A 86 -11.17 -2.28 -0.13
C LEU A 86 -11.33 -3.56 -0.96
N GLN A 87 -10.83 -4.67 -0.45
CA GLN A 87 -10.95 -6.00 -1.08
C GLN A 87 -11.67 -6.97 -0.14
N GLU A 88 -12.20 -8.08 -0.68
CA GLU A 88 -12.97 -9.08 0.06
C GLU A 88 -14.24 -8.52 0.72
N VAL A 89 -14.81 -7.49 0.13
CA VAL A 89 -16.08 -6.92 0.58
C VAL A 89 -17.20 -7.86 0.16
N THR A 90 -17.96 -8.39 1.11
CA THR A 90 -19.22 -9.13 0.85
C THR A 90 -20.42 -8.22 1.12
N PRO A 91 -21.63 -8.54 0.62
CA PRO A 91 -22.83 -7.75 0.89
C PRO A 91 -23.17 -7.60 2.38
N PRO A 92 -23.00 -8.62 3.25
CA PRO A 92 -23.10 -8.42 4.70
C PRO A 92 -22.09 -7.43 5.29
N LEU A 93 -20.83 -7.44 4.81
CA LEU A 93 -19.81 -6.51 5.31
C LEU A 93 -20.06 -5.09 4.81
N SER A 94 -20.47 -4.90 3.55
CA SER A 94 -20.76 -3.57 3.01
C SER A 94 -21.91 -2.90 3.75
N ARG A 95 -22.96 -3.65 4.11
CA ARG A 95 -24.07 -3.18 4.95
C ARG A 95 -23.61 -2.68 6.33
N SER A 96 -22.48 -3.18 6.84
CA SER A 96 -21.90 -2.74 8.12
C SER A 96 -20.88 -1.60 7.93
N LEU A 97 -19.96 -1.74 6.98
CA LEU A 97 -18.82 -0.85 6.80
C LEU A 97 -19.19 0.47 6.11
N PHE A 98 -20.01 0.45 5.07
CA PHE A 98 -20.25 1.64 4.26
C PHE A 98 -21.01 2.75 5.00
N PRO A 99 -22.00 2.46 5.87
CA PRO A 99 -22.59 3.50 6.71
C PRO A 99 -21.57 4.19 7.63
N LEU A 100 -20.63 3.42 8.19
CA LEU A 100 -19.56 3.96 9.05
C LEU A 100 -18.59 4.84 8.26
N LEU A 101 -18.19 4.40 7.06
CA LEU A 101 -17.36 5.22 6.17
C LEU A 101 -18.10 6.50 5.75
N ARG A 102 -19.40 6.41 5.47
CA ARG A 102 -20.22 7.59 5.13
C ARG A 102 -20.30 8.58 6.28
N SER A 103 -20.46 8.13 7.53
CA SER A 103 -20.42 9.04 8.69
C SER A 103 -19.07 9.73 8.86
N GLU A 104 -18.02 9.18 8.25
CA GLU A 104 -16.66 9.73 8.29
C GLU A 104 -16.32 10.61 7.06
N GLY A 105 -17.30 10.84 6.18
CA GLY A 105 -17.21 11.71 5.01
C GLY A 105 -16.82 10.99 3.71
N TYR A 106 -16.83 9.67 3.69
CA TYR A 106 -16.52 8.88 2.49
C TYR A 106 -17.76 8.56 1.65
N GLU A 107 -17.61 8.67 0.34
CA GLU A 107 -18.48 8.07 -0.65
C GLU A 107 -17.88 6.76 -1.17
N THR A 108 -18.70 5.72 -1.32
CA THR A 108 -18.23 4.37 -1.70
C THR A 108 -18.69 4.00 -3.10
N VAL A 109 -17.73 3.70 -3.99
CA VAL A 109 -17.95 3.07 -5.30
C VAL A 109 -17.65 1.59 -5.16
N SER A 110 -18.55 0.71 -5.59
CA SER A 110 -18.36 -0.74 -5.45
C SER A 110 -18.54 -1.46 -6.78
N GLN A 111 -17.83 -2.57 -6.94
CA GLN A 111 -18.23 -3.61 -7.89
C GLN A 111 -19.66 -4.08 -7.54
N ASP A 112 -20.41 -4.51 -8.56
CA ASP A 112 -21.65 -5.27 -8.35
C ASP A 112 -21.30 -6.64 -7.74
N ILE A 113 -21.61 -6.81 -6.46
CA ILE A 113 -21.26 -8.01 -5.69
C ILE A 113 -22.53 -8.85 -5.45
N PRO A 114 -22.64 -10.05 -6.03
CA PRO A 114 -23.74 -10.97 -5.72
C PRO A 114 -23.80 -11.35 -4.23
N GLU A 115 -24.99 -11.66 -3.70
CA GLU A 115 -25.22 -11.92 -2.25
C GLU A 115 -24.26 -12.96 -1.65
N ASN A 116 -23.87 -13.97 -2.43
CA ASN A 116 -22.99 -15.08 -2.00
C ASN A 116 -21.54 -14.96 -2.50
N SER A 117 -21.11 -13.75 -2.86
CA SER A 117 -19.76 -13.47 -3.37
C SER A 117 -19.09 -12.36 -2.55
N TYR A 118 -17.83 -12.09 -2.90
CA TYR A 118 -17.12 -10.88 -2.49
C TYR A 118 -16.60 -10.14 -3.73
N GLY A 119 -16.21 -8.90 -3.55
CA GLY A 119 -15.55 -8.09 -4.56
C GLY A 119 -14.74 -6.95 -3.95
N CYS A 120 -14.52 -5.93 -4.77
CA CYS A 120 -13.76 -4.75 -4.39
C CYS A 120 -14.65 -3.50 -4.30
N SER A 121 -14.18 -2.51 -3.55
CA SER A 121 -14.81 -1.19 -3.45
C SER A 121 -13.76 -0.11 -3.24
N VAL A 122 -14.02 1.10 -3.70
CA VAL A 122 -13.23 2.30 -3.42
C VAL A 122 -14.03 3.21 -2.51
N ALA A 123 -13.46 3.65 -1.39
CA ALA A 123 -13.99 4.74 -0.58
C ALA A 123 -13.21 6.04 -0.90
N VAL A 124 -13.94 7.12 -1.16
CA VAL A 124 -13.42 8.43 -1.54
C VAL A 124 -13.85 9.47 -0.51
N LEU A 125 -12.90 10.17 0.10
CA LEU A 125 -13.22 11.23 1.07
C LEU A 125 -13.74 12.46 0.32
N THR A 126 -15.05 12.69 0.30
CA THR A 126 -15.69 13.78 -0.44
C THR A 126 -16.08 14.95 0.47
N CYS A 127 -16.43 14.69 1.74
CA CYS A 127 -16.94 15.70 2.67
C CYS A 127 -15.86 16.27 3.62
N ALA A 128 -14.71 16.67 3.09
CA ALA A 128 -13.62 17.27 3.90
C ALA A 128 -12.93 18.42 3.17
N VAL A 129 -12.32 19.34 3.92
CA VAL A 129 -11.40 20.32 3.35
C VAL A 129 -10.22 19.57 2.72
N GLY A 130 -10.02 19.74 1.41
CA GLY A 130 -9.03 18.97 0.66
C GLY A 130 -9.48 17.56 0.27
N GLY A 131 -10.76 17.22 0.43
CA GLY A 131 -11.37 16.00 -0.13
C GLY A 131 -11.43 16.02 -1.66
N ALA A 132 -12.05 15.01 -2.26
CA ALA A 132 -12.11 14.86 -3.72
C ALA A 132 -13.54 14.88 -4.25
N GLU A 133 -13.69 15.35 -5.49
CA GLU A 133 -14.91 15.26 -6.30
C GLU A 133 -14.79 14.08 -7.26
N ILE A 134 -15.74 13.14 -7.24
CA ILE A 134 -15.76 12.01 -8.16
C ILE A 134 -16.26 12.49 -9.52
N ILE A 135 -15.42 12.38 -10.56
CA ILE A 135 -15.78 12.74 -11.94
C ILE A 135 -16.37 11.54 -12.68
N ALA A 136 -15.75 10.38 -12.52
CA ALA A 136 -16.18 9.14 -13.13
C ALA A 136 -15.71 7.95 -12.29
N SER A 137 -16.41 6.84 -12.41
CA SER A 137 -16.02 5.60 -11.76
C SER A 137 -16.52 4.39 -12.56
N GLY A 138 -16.02 3.21 -12.22
CA GLY A 138 -16.49 1.98 -12.85
C GLY A 138 -15.75 0.74 -12.39
N PHE A 139 -16.05 -0.36 -13.09
CA PHE A 139 -15.44 -1.67 -12.88
C PHE A 139 -14.95 -2.21 -14.22
N LEU A 140 -13.70 -2.66 -14.25
CA LEU A 140 -13.10 -3.36 -15.38
C LEU A 140 -12.91 -4.84 -15.00
N PRO A 141 -13.75 -5.77 -15.50
CA PRO A 141 -13.50 -7.19 -15.31
C PRO A 141 -12.22 -7.61 -16.06
N TYR A 142 -11.41 -8.49 -15.46
CA TYR A 142 -10.25 -9.04 -16.16
C TYR A 142 -10.66 -10.20 -17.05
N SER A 143 -10.04 -10.25 -18.23
CA SER A 143 -10.29 -11.31 -19.22
C SER A 143 -9.84 -12.69 -18.73
N ARG A 144 -8.77 -12.72 -17.91
CA ARG A 144 -8.19 -13.96 -17.40
C ARG A 144 -8.38 -14.09 -15.90
N THR A 145 -9.50 -14.68 -15.50
CA THR A 145 -9.78 -14.99 -14.10
C THR A 145 -10.70 -16.20 -13.97
N ILE A 146 -10.55 -16.97 -12.89
CA ILE A 146 -11.52 -18.00 -12.49
C ILE A 146 -12.28 -17.61 -11.21
N MET A 147 -12.02 -16.42 -10.69
CA MET A 147 -12.57 -15.91 -9.43
C MET A 147 -13.36 -14.60 -9.60
N GLY A 148 -13.64 -14.18 -10.84
CA GLY A 148 -14.39 -12.94 -11.12
C GLY A 148 -13.63 -11.67 -10.73
N ARG A 149 -12.30 -11.67 -10.88
CA ARG A 149 -11.44 -10.52 -10.55
C ARG A 149 -11.61 -9.35 -11.53
N GLY A 150 -11.34 -8.14 -11.05
CA GLY A 150 -11.34 -6.92 -11.85
C GLY A 150 -10.83 -5.71 -11.08
N LEU A 151 -10.74 -4.57 -11.76
CA LEU A 151 -10.33 -3.28 -11.20
C LEU A 151 -11.55 -2.40 -10.95
N VAL A 152 -11.82 -2.04 -9.70
CA VAL A 152 -12.73 -0.94 -9.37
C VAL A 152 -11.92 0.35 -9.41
N TRP A 153 -12.39 1.34 -10.15
CA TRP A 153 -11.64 2.57 -10.38
C TRP A 153 -12.50 3.82 -10.18
N VAL A 154 -11.82 4.91 -9.79
CA VAL A 154 -12.37 6.23 -9.61
C VAL A 154 -11.43 7.25 -10.25
N HIS A 155 -11.96 8.06 -11.16
CA HIS A 155 -11.34 9.32 -11.60
C HIS A 155 -11.94 10.44 -10.77
N ALA A 156 -11.09 11.16 -10.03
CA ALA A 156 -11.54 12.23 -9.15
C ALA A 156 -10.64 13.45 -9.24
N LYS A 157 -11.23 14.62 -8.97
CA LYS A 157 -10.54 15.89 -8.83
C LYS A 157 -10.28 16.16 -7.35
N LEU A 158 -9.02 16.38 -6.99
CA LEU A 158 -8.64 16.72 -5.63
C LEU A 158 -9.00 18.19 -5.33
N GLY A 159 -9.50 18.43 -4.12
CA GLY A 159 -9.80 19.77 -3.61
C GLY A 159 -8.53 20.59 -3.35
N GLY A 160 -8.60 21.90 -3.62
CA GLY A 160 -7.52 22.85 -3.40
C GLY A 160 -7.92 24.29 -3.73
N THR A 161 -7.21 25.28 -3.19
CA THR A 161 -7.54 26.72 -3.29
C THR A 161 -6.97 27.41 -4.54
N GLY A 162 -6.76 26.68 -5.64
CA GLY A 162 -6.13 27.22 -6.86
C GLY A 162 -6.75 26.68 -8.16
N ASN A 163 -6.47 27.35 -9.28
CA ASN A 163 -7.00 27.03 -10.60
C ASN A 163 -6.38 25.78 -11.28
N ASP A 164 -5.37 25.15 -10.67
CA ASP A 164 -4.80 23.90 -11.20
C ASP A 164 -5.68 22.71 -10.83
N SER A 165 -6.40 22.16 -11.82
CA SER A 165 -7.11 20.88 -11.66
C SER A 165 -6.10 19.77 -11.36
N ARG A 166 -6.24 19.14 -10.18
CA ARG A 166 -5.40 18.01 -9.75
C ARG A 166 -6.23 16.75 -9.79
N GLU A 167 -6.30 16.14 -10.97
CA GLU A 167 -7.07 14.91 -11.14
C GLU A 167 -6.19 13.67 -10.94
N VAL A 168 -6.78 12.67 -10.31
CA VAL A 168 -6.15 11.39 -9.99
C VAL A 168 -7.04 10.26 -10.48
N LEU A 169 -6.42 9.22 -11.02
CA LEU A 169 -7.08 7.94 -11.29
C LEU A 169 -6.67 6.94 -10.20
N PHE A 170 -7.61 6.57 -9.33
CA PHE A 170 -7.37 5.59 -8.27
C PHE A 170 -8.07 4.27 -8.61
N GLY A 171 -7.31 3.18 -8.64
CA GLY A 171 -7.82 1.83 -8.85
C GLY A 171 -7.52 0.92 -7.67
N THR A 172 -8.44 0.01 -7.38
CA THR A 172 -8.22 -1.10 -6.46
C THR A 172 -8.64 -2.43 -7.05
N THR A 173 -7.86 -3.47 -6.78
CA THR A 173 -8.06 -4.81 -7.32
C THR A 173 -7.76 -5.87 -6.27
N HIS A 174 -8.26 -7.08 -6.50
CA HIS A 174 -7.84 -8.25 -5.75
C HIS A 174 -7.44 -9.29 -6.79
N LEU A 175 -6.15 -9.39 -7.07
CA LEU A 175 -5.64 -10.27 -8.13
C LEU A 175 -5.82 -11.75 -7.75
N GLU A 176 -5.67 -12.61 -8.75
CA GLU A 176 -5.90 -14.03 -8.63
C GLU A 176 -5.15 -14.67 -7.44
N SER A 177 -5.91 -15.36 -6.59
CA SER A 177 -5.37 -15.98 -5.39
C SER A 177 -4.83 -17.37 -5.66
N PHE A 178 -3.97 -17.84 -4.74
CA PHE A 178 -3.58 -19.23 -4.66
C PHE A 178 -4.72 -20.10 -4.13
N MET A 179 -5.01 -21.23 -4.77
CA MET A 179 -5.97 -22.22 -4.29
C MET A 179 -5.35 -23.60 -4.14
N ARG A 180 -5.54 -24.20 -2.96
CA ARG A 180 -5.28 -25.64 -2.76
C ARG A 180 -6.51 -26.44 -3.16
N ASN A 181 -6.29 -27.68 -3.57
CA ASN A 181 -7.34 -28.63 -3.95
C ASN A 181 -8.21 -28.14 -5.12
N TYR A 182 -7.61 -27.36 -6.02
CA TYR A 182 -8.26 -26.88 -7.23
C TYR A 182 -7.41 -27.21 -8.48
N PRO A 183 -8.03 -27.60 -9.62
CA PRO A 183 -9.47 -27.88 -9.80
C PRO A 183 -9.92 -29.19 -9.16
N ARG A 184 -9.00 -29.99 -8.63
CA ARG A 184 -9.28 -31.28 -7.98
C ARG A 184 -8.53 -31.41 -6.65
N PRO A 185 -9.02 -32.24 -5.70
CA PRO A 185 -8.29 -32.56 -4.48
C PRO A 185 -6.85 -32.99 -4.75
N GLY A 186 -5.90 -32.46 -3.97
CA GLY A 186 -4.47 -32.74 -4.14
C GLY A 186 -3.75 -31.90 -5.19
N GLN A 187 -4.47 -31.17 -6.05
CA GLN A 187 -3.86 -30.23 -7.00
C GLN A 187 -3.76 -28.83 -6.41
N THR A 188 -2.83 -28.03 -6.94
CA THR A 188 -2.59 -26.66 -6.52
C THR A 188 -2.69 -25.75 -7.74
N TYR A 189 -3.51 -24.72 -7.61
CA TYR A 189 -3.59 -23.63 -8.55
C TYR A 189 -2.86 -22.42 -7.97
N ASP A 190 -1.79 -21.98 -8.65
CA ASP A 190 -0.96 -20.88 -8.15
C ASP A 190 -1.42 -19.48 -8.56
N GLY A 191 -2.19 -19.36 -9.65
CA GLY A 191 -2.69 -18.10 -10.19
C GLY A 191 -1.64 -17.16 -10.79
N ALA A 192 -0.38 -17.59 -10.98
CA ALA A 192 0.71 -16.69 -11.39
C ALA A 192 0.50 -16.09 -12.79
N LYS A 193 0.06 -16.91 -13.76
CA LYS A 193 -0.24 -16.47 -15.13
C LYS A 193 -1.43 -15.53 -15.19
N GLU A 194 -2.42 -15.75 -14.32
CA GLU A 194 -3.59 -14.89 -14.20
C GLU A 194 -3.20 -13.55 -13.58
N ARG A 195 -2.46 -13.53 -12.47
CA ARG A 195 -1.96 -12.28 -11.86
C ARG A 195 -1.18 -11.42 -12.86
N GLU A 196 -0.27 -12.02 -13.63
CA GLU A 196 0.53 -11.29 -14.63
C GLU A 196 -0.36 -10.68 -15.73
N SER A 197 -1.33 -11.43 -16.26
CA SER A 197 -2.31 -10.90 -17.22
C SER A 197 -3.11 -9.74 -16.64
N GLN A 198 -3.64 -9.92 -15.43
CA GLN A 198 -4.53 -8.97 -14.78
C GLN A 198 -3.84 -7.65 -14.45
N ILE A 199 -2.59 -7.68 -13.97
CA ILE A 199 -1.87 -6.46 -13.66
C ILE A 199 -1.49 -5.68 -14.94
N LEU A 200 -1.19 -6.38 -16.03
CA LEU A 200 -0.96 -5.75 -17.34
C LEU A 200 -2.25 -5.14 -17.90
N GLU A 201 -3.38 -5.84 -17.82
CA GLU A 201 -4.70 -5.30 -18.19
C GLU A 201 -5.05 -4.04 -17.39
N ALA A 202 -4.77 -4.03 -16.08
CA ALA A 202 -4.97 -2.86 -15.23
C ALA A 202 -4.05 -1.69 -15.62
N LYS A 203 -2.77 -1.97 -15.89
CA LYS A 203 -1.80 -0.98 -16.37
C LYS A 203 -2.25 -0.37 -17.70
N ASP A 204 -2.62 -1.20 -18.67
CA ASP A 204 -3.03 -0.76 -20.01
C ASP A 204 -4.30 0.09 -19.96
N PHE A 205 -5.26 -0.30 -19.11
CA PHE A 205 -6.44 0.52 -18.84
C PHE A 205 -6.06 1.89 -18.28
N VAL A 206 -5.23 1.94 -17.24
CA VAL A 206 -4.78 3.20 -16.61
C VAL A 206 -4.08 4.10 -17.63
N GLN A 207 -3.14 3.56 -18.40
CA GLN A 207 -2.40 4.32 -19.41
C GLN A 207 -3.32 4.83 -20.53
N SER A 208 -4.22 3.98 -21.03
CA SER A 208 -5.22 4.36 -22.03
C SER A 208 -6.16 5.45 -21.50
N PHE A 209 -6.59 5.35 -20.25
CA PHE A 209 -7.47 6.33 -19.62
C PHE A 209 -6.77 7.69 -19.43
N MET A 210 -5.54 7.68 -18.93
CA MET A 210 -4.72 8.89 -18.74
C MET A 210 -4.38 9.58 -20.08
N SER A 211 -4.01 8.82 -21.11
CA SER A 211 -3.66 9.40 -22.43
C SER A 211 -4.79 10.20 -23.09
N LYS A 212 -6.04 9.88 -22.75
CA LYS A 212 -7.24 10.58 -23.26
C LYS A 212 -7.62 11.80 -22.42
N ARG A 213 -6.95 12.05 -21.28
CA ARG A 213 -7.34 13.05 -20.28
C ARG A 213 -6.11 13.73 -19.66
N ALA A 214 -5.67 14.84 -20.26
CA ALA A 214 -4.49 15.59 -19.83
C ALA A 214 -4.57 16.17 -18.38
N GLY A 215 -5.76 16.21 -17.79
CA GLY A 215 -5.99 16.63 -16.41
C GLY A 215 -5.47 15.64 -15.36
N ILE A 216 -5.38 14.35 -15.69
CA ILE A 216 -4.97 13.30 -14.75
C ILE A 216 -3.44 13.33 -14.60
N LYS A 217 -2.97 13.69 -13.42
CA LYS A 217 -1.53 13.83 -13.14
C LYS A 217 -0.91 12.60 -12.50
N ALA A 218 -1.69 11.83 -11.77
CA ALA A 218 -1.21 10.62 -11.11
C ALA A 218 -2.25 9.50 -11.23
N ALA A 219 -1.77 8.26 -11.23
CA ALA A 219 -2.63 7.10 -11.14
C ALA A 219 -2.10 6.07 -10.14
N PHE A 220 -3.03 5.29 -9.57
CA PHE A 220 -2.72 4.28 -8.58
C PHE A 220 -3.38 2.95 -8.94
N ILE A 221 -2.64 1.86 -8.81
CA ILE A 221 -3.18 0.50 -8.75
C ILE A 221 -2.85 -0.04 -7.36
N THR A 222 -3.89 -0.22 -6.56
CA THR A 222 -3.79 -0.68 -5.18
C THR A 222 -4.52 -2.00 -4.99
N GLY A 223 -4.29 -2.66 -3.86
CA GLY A 223 -5.08 -3.81 -3.46
C GLY A 223 -4.26 -4.98 -2.99
N ASP A 224 -4.96 -6.05 -2.67
CA ASP A 224 -4.39 -7.38 -2.48
C ASP A 224 -3.98 -7.96 -3.83
N LEU A 225 -2.71 -7.76 -4.20
CA LEU A 225 -2.20 -8.21 -5.47
C LEU A 225 -1.86 -9.70 -5.47
N ASN A 226 -1.95 -10.40 -4.33
CA ASN A 226 -1.52 -11.79 -4.18
C ASN A 226 -0.13 -12.09 -4.77
N TRP A 227 0.71 -11.06 -4.94
CA TRP A 227 1.95 -11.14 -5.71
C TRP A 227 3.09 -11.62 -4.82
N ASP A 228 3.59 -12.81 -5.10
CA ASP A 228 4.69 -13.48 -4.42
C ASP A 228 5.92 -13.45 -5.33
N ASP A 229 6.66 -12.35 -5.32
CA ASP A 229 8.00 -12.20 -5.90
C ASP A 229 9.13 -12.37 -4.87
N GLU A 230 8.79 -12.73 -3.61
CA GLU A 230 9.71 -12.75 -2.46
C GLU A 230 9.62 -14.07 -1.65
N ARG A 231 10.66 -14.91 -1.69
CA ARG A 231 10.80 -16.13 -0.85
C ARG A 231 12.17 -16.20 -0.16
N LYS A 232 12.19 -16.74 1.08
CA LYS A 232 13.43 -16.88 1.89
C LYS A 232 14.55 -17.70 1.23
N ARG A 233 14.23 -18.59 0.29
CA ARG A 233 15.18 -19.54 -0.31
C ARG A 233 15.17 -19.51 -1.85
N SER A 234 14.44 -18.59 -2.46
CA SER A 234 14.30 -18.49 -3.92
C SER A 234 13.67 -17.15 -4.30
N ALA A 235 13.63 -16.83 -5.59
CA ALA A 235 12.63 -15.89 -6.09
C ALA A 235 11.23 -16.43 -5.70
N GLY A 236 10.26 -15.53 -5.58
CA GLY A 236 8.86 -15.91 -5.45
C GLY A 236 8.36 -16.74 -6.65
N ILE A 237 7.08 -17.08 -6.67
CA ILE A 237 6.50 -17.75 -7.85
C ILE A 237 6.27 -16.78 -9.00
N ASP A 238 6.04 -15.52 -8.67
CA ASP A 238 5.86 -14.44 -9.62
C ASP A 238 7.21 -13.78 -9.93
N ARG A 239 7.33 -13.23 -11.14
CA ARG A 239 8.46 -12.36 -11.50
C ARG A 239 8.41 -11.08 -10.66
N PRO A 240 9.54 -10.37 -10.46
CA PRO A 240 9.52 -9.09 -9.76
C PRO A 240 8.46 -8.15 -10.33
N LEU A 241 7.52 -7.68 -9.51
CA LEU A 241 6.32 -6.99 -10.00
C LEU A 241 6.64 -5.77 -10.89
N LEU A 242 7.61 -4.95 -10.47
CA LEU A 242 8.00 -3.76 -11.24
C LEU A 242 8.60 -4.12 -12.61
N SER A 243 9.26 -5.28 -12.74
CA SER A 243 9.78 -5.71 -14.04
C SER A 243 8.68 -6.00 -15.08
N VAL A 244 7.47 -6.33 -14.62
CA VAL A 244 6.29 -6.50 -15.48
C VAL A 244 5.72 -5.13 -15.90
N LEU A 245 5.84 -4.12 -15.02
CA LEU A 245 5.27 -2.79 -15.24
C LEU A 245 6.18 -1.83 -16.00
N ASP A 246 7.50 -1.93 -15.89
CA ASP A 246 8.44 -0.95 -16.48
C ASP A 246 8.81 -1.25 -17.96
N GLY A 247 8.17 -2.24 -18.59
CA GLY A 247 8.56 -2.78 -19.91
C GLY A 247 8.18 -2.00 -21.18
N ASP A 248 7.58 -0.79 -21.11
CA ASP A 248 7.04 -0.10 -22.31
C ASP A 248 7.69 1.24 -22.68
N GLY A 249 8.78 1.66 -22.01
CA GLY A 249 9.62 2.78 -22.46
C GLY A 249 8.96 4.17 -22.48
N ARG A 250 7.79 4.34 -21.87
CA ARG A 250 7.09 5.63 -21.73
C ARG A 250 7.55 6.37 -20.47
N ASP A 251 7.60 7.70 -20.53
CA ASP A 251 8.14 8.65 -19.52
C ASP A 251 7.52 8.59 -18.11
N SER A 252 6.58 7.70 -17.86
CA SER A 252 5.86 7.54 -16.60
C SER A 252 6.31 6.27 -15.89
N LYS A 253 7.14 6.43 -14.86
CA LYS A 253 7.70 5.33 -14.07
C LYS A 253 6.66 4.83 -13.07
N TRP A 254 6.39 3.52 -13.08
CA TRP A 254 5.64 2.90 -12.00
C TRP A 254 6.55 2.75 -10.79
N VAL A 255 6.05 3.11 -9.63
CA VAL A 255 6.77 2.97 -8.36
C VAL A 255 5.94 2.14 -7.39
N ASP A 256 6.63 1.35 -6.58
CA ASP A 256 6.04 0.65 -5.45
C ASP A 256 6.22 1.53 -4.21
N ALA A 257 5.11 2.08 -3.69
CA ALA A 257 5.18 3.10 -2.64
C ALA A 257 5.88 2.63 -1.37
N TRP A 258 5.76 1.34 -1.02
CA TRP A 258 6.47 0.81 0.13
C TRP A 258 7.97 0.74 -0.12
N ARG A 259 8.39 0.28 -1.29
CA ARG A 259 9.81 0.18 -1.66
C ARG A 259 10.47 1.55 -1.82
N GLU A 260 9.73 2.56 -2.27
CA GLU A 260 10.22 3.94 -2.35
C GLU A 260 10.41 4.56 -0.96
N ALA A 261 9.42 4.42 -0.06
CA ALA A 261 9.51 4.96 1.30
C ALA A 261 10.48 4.17 2.20
N TRP A 262 10.56 2.85 2.01
CA TRP A 262 11.30 1.94 2.88
C TRP A 262 12.07 0.87 2.08
N PRO A 263 13.13 1.24 1.34
CA PRO A 263 13.83 0.33 0.42
C PRO A 263 14.38 -0.94 1.08
N ASN A 264 14.74 -0.85 2.37
CA ASN A 264 15.35 -1.94 3.13
C ASN A 264 14.35 -2.67 4.06
N ALA A 265 13.07 -2.29 4.09
CA ALA A 265 12.08 -2.92 4.95
C ALA A 265 11.20 -3.89 4.16
N GLU A 266 10.93 -5.05 4.75
CA GLU A 266 10.14 -6.12 4.12
C GLU A 266 8.68 -5.72 3.85
N GLY A 267 8.04 -5.00 4.79
CA GLY A 267 6.67 -4.52 4.61
C GLY A 267 5.59 -5.58 4.49
N TYR A 268 5.74 -6.74 5.15
CA TYR A 268 4.73 -7.81 5.05
C TYR A 268 3.35 -7.32 5.49
N THR A 269 2.37 -7.44 4.59
CA THR A 269 0.96 -7.10 4.82
C THR A 269 0.16 -8.34 5.22
N TYR A 270 0.66 -9.52 4.84
CA TYR A 270 0.18 -10.82 5.30
C TYR A 270 1.29 -11.51 6.10
N ASP A 271 1.21 -11.52 7.44
CA ASP A 271 2.25 -12.09 8.30
C ASP A 271 1.66 -12.99 9.40
N SER A 272 1.69 -14.30 9.17
CA SER A 272 1.20 -15.30 10.12
C SER A 272 2.00 -15.38 11.43
N ARG A 273 3.17 -14.73 11.53
CA ARG A 273 3.96 -14.73 12.77
C ARG A 273 3.48 -13.71 13.79
N VAL A 274 2.83 -12.64 13.32
CA VAL A 274 2.38 -11.53 14.18
C VAL A 274 0.87 -11.36 14.16
N ASN A 275 0.17 -11.87 13.14
CA ASN A 275 -1.28 -11.86 13.08
C ASN A 275 -1.86 -13.19 13.61
N PRO A 276 -2.46 -13.20 14.82
CA PRO A 276 -2.97 -14.43 15.45
C PRO A 276 -4.23 -14.99 14.76
N MET A 277 -4.86 -14.26 13.84
CA MET A 277 -5.98 -14.77 13.05
C MET A 277 -5.51 -15.75 11.96
N LEU A 278 -4.23 -15.70 11.60
CA LEU A 278 -3.63 -16.54 10.59
C LEU A 278 -2.98 -17.79 11.19
N ARG A 279 -2.72 -18.80 10.36
CA ARG A 279 -1.97 -20.01 10.75
C ARG A 279 -0.68 -20.13 9.94
N GLY A 280 0.26 -20.90 10.46
CA GLY A 280 1.51 -21.23 9.78
C GLY A 280 2.57 -20.14 9.93
N ASN A 281 3.45 -20.04 8.93
CA ASN A 281 4.63 -19.18 8.96
C ASN A 281 4.78 -18.33 7.69
N LEU A 282 3.71 -18.20 6.89
CA LEU A 282 3.70 -17.43 5.66
C LEU A 282 3.83 -15.94 5.98
N ARG A 283 4.70 -15.27 5.23
CA ARG A 283 4.93 -13.83 5.31
C ARG A 283 5.08 -13.29 3.90
N ARG A 284 4.19 -12.41 3.48
CA ARG A 284 4.15 -11.85 2.13
C ARG A 284 3.66 -10.41 2.14
N ARG A 285 4.08 -9.67 1.12
CA ARG A 285 3.61 -8.32 0.81
C ARG A 285 2.65 -8.41 -0.37
N PHE A 286 1.48 -8.98 -0.08
CA PHE A 286 0.42 -9.17 -1.07
C PHE A 286 -0.24 -7.85 -1.39
N ASP A 287 -0.55 -7.05 -0.36
CA ASP A 287 -1.11 -5.72 -0.55
C ASP A 287 -0.02 -4.74 -0.99
N ARG A 288 -0.27 -4.02 -2.08
CA ARG A 288 0.65 -3.00 -2.59
C ARG A 288 -0.10 -1.76 -3.02
N CYS A 289 0.61 -0.64 -3.01
CA CYS A 289 0.20 0.60 -3.64
C CYS A 289 1.20 0.94 -4.73
N LEU A 290 0.84 0.65 -5.97
CA LEU A 290 1.61 1.02 -7.14
C LEU A 290 1.16 2.39 -7.62
N ALA A 291 2.11 3.28 -7.87
CA ALA A 291 1.81 4.64 -8.31
C ALA A 291 2.51 4.94 -9.64
N CYS A 292 1.78 5.57 -10.55
CA CYS A 292 2.29 6.15 -11.76
C CYS A 292 2.34 7.66 -11.53
N LEU A 293 3.55 8.19 -11.30
CA LEU A 293 3.77 9.55 -10.83
C LEU A 293 4.56 10.38 -11.86
N PRO A 294 4.27 11.67 -12.02
CA PRO A 294 5.13 12.61 -12.74
C PRO A 294 6.36 12.92 -11.88
N ARG A 295 7.43 13.47 -12.49
CA ARG A 295 8.74 13.63 -11.84
C ARG A 295 8.71 14.52 -10.59
N GLU A 296 7.73 15.40 -10.48
CA GLU A 296 7.59 16.36 -9.39
C GLU A 296 6.91 15.75 -8.15
N LEU A 297 6.23 14.60 -8.31
CA LEU A 297 5.62 13.87 -7.21
C LEU A 297 6.48 12.69 -6.81
N HIS A 298 6.54 12.43 -5.51
CA HIS A 298 7.26 11.30 -4.92
C HIS A 298 6.52 10.81 -3.69
N VAL A 299 6.80 9.57 -3.30
CA VAL A 299 6.23 9.00 -2.08
C VAL A 299 6.99 9.55 -0.88
N LYS A 300 6.29 10.31 -0.03
CA LYS A 300 6.87 10.90 1.17
C LYS A 300 7.07 9.87 2.28
N GLU A 301 6.06 9.02 2.49
CA GLU A 301 6.03 8.04 3.57
C GLU A 301 5.05 6.91 3.23
N ALA A 302 5.22 5.77 3.91
CA ALA A 302 4.28 4.65 3.89
C ALA A 302 4.21 4.01 5.27
N GLN A 303 3.05 3.47 5.66
CA GLN A 303 2.89 2.77 6.93
C GLN A 303 1.86 1.65 6.83
N LEU A 304 2.01 0.63 7.68
CA LEU A 304 1.03 -0.44 7.83
C LEU A 304 -0.06 -0.01 8.82
N LEU A 305 -1.32 -0.14 8.42
CA LEU A 305 -2.49 0.18 9.23
C LEU A 305 -3.03 -1.07 9.94
N GLY A 306 -3.80 -0.87 11.02
CA GLY A 306 -4.59 -1.92 11.67
C GLY A 306 -3.81 -3.09 12.27
N LYS A 307 -2.64 -2.81 12.84
CA LYS A 307 -1.78 -3.79 13.50
C LYS A 307 -2.25 -4.15 14.92
N ASP A 308 -3.01 -3.27 15.55
CA ASP A 308 -3.37 -3.43 16.95
C ASP A 308 -4.56 -4.40 17.11
N PRO A 309 -4.51 -5.32 18.08
CA PRO A 309 -5.64 -6.17 18.40
C PRO A 309 -6.91 -5.38 18.74
N LEU A 310 -8.07 -5.97 18.45
CA LEU A 310 -9.34 -5.44 18.94
C LEU A 310 -9.42 -5.58 20.45
N ASN A 311 -9.74 -4.50 21.16
CA ASN A 311 -9.84 -4.50 22.61
C ASN A 311 -10.94 -5.45 23.08
N GLY A 312 -10.62 -6.29 24.08
CA GLY A 312 -11.58 -7.22 24.70
C GLY A 312 -12.02 -8.40 23.83
N LEU A 313 -11.56 -8.51 22.58
CA LEU A 313 -11.94 -9.58 21.67
C LEU A 313 -10.80 -10.59 21.49
N THR A 314 -11.15 -11.86 21.58
CA THR A 314 -10.21 -12.97 21.35
C THR A 314 -10.76 -13.91 20.28
N TRP A 315 -9.86 -14.68 19.70
CA TRP A 315 -10.20 -15.72 18.74
C TRP A 315 -9.33 -16.93 18.91
N GLN A 316 -9.96 -18.08 19.11
CA GLN A 316 -9.31 -19.37 19.08
C GLN A 316 -9.86 -20.14 17.88
N LYS A 317 -9.07 -20.22 16.81
CA LYS A 317 -9.45 -21.01 15.65
C LYS A 317 -9.48 -22.49 16.06
N GLU A 318 -10.65 -23.12 16.05
CA GLU A 318 -10.81 -24.52 16.42
C GLU A 318 -9.83 -25.43 15.66
N LYS A 319 -9.18 -26.34 16.38
CA LYS A 319 -8.38 -27.41 15.76
C LYS A 319 -9.35 -28.45 15.22
N GLN A 320 -9.69 -28.39 13.93
CA GLN A 320 -10.18 -29.59 13.26
C GLN A 320 -9.07 -30.65 13.32
N ARG A 321 -9.24 -31.63 14.22
CA ARG A 321 -8.52 -32.89 14.15
C ARG A 321 -9.09 -33.63 12.95
N TRP A 322 -8.36 -33.68 11.84
CA TRP A 322 -8.68 -34.71 10.84
C TRP A 322 -8.46 -36.07 11.50
N GLY A 323 -9.53 -36.87 11.54
CA GLY A 323 -9.51 -38.23 12.05
C GLY A 323 -8.44 -39.06 11.33
N ARG A 324 -7.82 -39.95 12.09
CA ARG A 324 -6.78 -40.89 11.64
C ARG A 324 -7.25 -41.75 10.48
#